data_AF-A0AAV6I5E4-F1
#
_entry.id   AF-A0AAV6I5E4-F1
#
_cell.length_a   1.000
_cell.length_b   1.000
_cell.length_c   1.000
_cell.angle_alpha   90.00
_cell.angle_beta   90.00
_cell.angle_gamma   90.00
#
_symmetry.space_group_name_H-M   'P 1'
#
loop_
_entity.id
_entity.type
_entity.pdbx_description
1 polymer ?
#
loop_
_entity_poly.entity_id
_entity_poly.type
_entity_poly.pdbx_seq_one_letter_code
_entity_poly.pdbx_strand_id
1 'polypeptide(L)'
;MLTCFLVILYAYFTLGLHRIFDQEMRKFWDDLFDVTDSYTDRWLSSARSCLEQCSGGNEDLTPGTTSADGIHDSITNFQHINVLVTSGSLIPSLVKCLLFRLDDMITYENVYSSWDVGKLQCFSMIKERFSGPNVQFCVIGDGWEECEAAQAMRWPFVKINVEPGGSHRFPGLSLRTLNHYFSIVYGNAVAKEDD
;
A
#
# COMPACT_ATOMS: atom_id res chain seq x y z
N MET A 1 -1.38 -11.35 -30.18
CA MET A 1 -0.05 -11.87 -29.74
C MET A 1 0.25 -11.48 -28.28
N LEU A 2 -0.73 -11.53 -27.36
CA LEU A 2 -0.58 -11.11 -25.94
C LEU A 2 -1.00 -12.18 -24.92
N THR A 3 -1.64 -13.27 -25.35
CA THR A 3 -2.17 -14.29 -24.45
C THR A 3 -1.07 -15.04 -23.69
N CYS A 4 0.08 -15.32 -24.32
CA CYS A 4 1.17 -16.02 -23.64
C CYS A 4 1.97 -15.13 -22.68
N PHE A 5 2.18 -13.84 -22.99
CA PHE A 5 2.94 -12.93 -22.13
C PHE A 5 2.21 -12.60 -20.83
N LEU A 6 0.89 -12.40 -20.90
CA LEU A 6 0.08 -12.11 -19.71
C LEU A 6 0.02 -13.32 -18.76
N VAL A 7 -0.13 -14.54 -19.30
CA VAL A 7 -0.17 -15.78 -18.50
C VAL A 7 1.18 -16.08 -17.86
N ILE A 8 2.29 -15.89 -18.58
CA ILE A 8 3.64 -16.09 -18.04
C ILE A 8 3.93 -15.07 -16.92
N LEU A 9 3.59 -13.80 -17.12
CA LEU A 9 3.77 -12.79 -16.07
C LEU A 9 2.88 -13.06 -14.84
N TYR A 10 1.64 -13.49 -15.06
CA TYR A 10 0.73 -13.89 -13.99
C TYR A 10 1.31 -15.04 -13.15
N ALA A 11 1.88 -16.06 -13.80
CA ALA A 11 2.56 -17.15 -13.10
C ALA A 11 3.75 -16.62 -12.28
N TYR A 12 4.57 -15.74 -12.86
CA TYR A 12 5.70 -15.15 -12.15
C TYR A 12 5.28 -14.31 -10.93
N PHE A 13 4.20 -13.54 -11.06
CA PHE A 13 3.71 -12.72 -9.95
C PHE A 13 3.13 -13.57 -8.82
N THR A 14 2.40 -14.64 -9.14
CA THR A 14 1.78 -15.52 -8.13
C THR A 14 2.79 -16.47 -7.47
N LEU A 15 3.85 -16.86 -8.17
CA LEU A 15 4.91 -17.70 -7.61
C LEU A 15 5.88 -16.93 -6.70
N GLY A 16 6.01 -15.62 -6.92
CA GLY A 16 7.02 -14.77 -6.29
C GLY A 16 8.43 -15.08 -6.79
N LEU A 17 9.32 -14.08 -6.81
CA LEU A 17 10.67 -14.22 -7.39
C LEU A 17 11.53 -15.29 -6.69
N HIS A 18 11.32 -15.52 -5.39
CA HIS A 18 12.08 -16.50 -4.61
C HIS A 18 11.99 -17.93 -5.13
N ARG A 19 10.89 -18.30 -5.80
CA ARG A 19 10.68 -19.64 -6.36
C ARG A 19 11.25 -19.82 -7.76
N ILE A 20 11.55 -18.73 -8.46
CA ILE A 20 12.08 -18.75 -9.82
C ILE A 20 13.61 -18.67 -9.81
N PHE A 21 14.16 -17.87 -8.90
CA PHE A 21 15.59 -17.68 -8.80
C PHE A 21 16.26 -18.87 -8.12
N ASP A 22 17.46 -19.22 -8.55
CA ASP A 22 18.33 -20.10 -7.80
C ASP A 22 18.94 -19.36 -6.60
N GLN A 23 19.80 -20.03 -5.84
CA GLN A 23 20.39 -19.45 -4.64
C GLN A 23 21.34 -18.27 -4.94
N GLU A 24 22.06 -18.33 -6.06
CA GLU A 24 23.01 -17.29 -6.47
C GLU A 24 22.27 -16.03 -6.92
N MET A 25 21.25 -16.18 -7.77
CA MET A 25 20.41 -15.09 -8.23
C MET A 25 19.62 -14.44 -7.09
N ARG A 26 19.14 -15.23 -6.12
CA ARG A 26 18.51 -14.67 -4.92
C ARG A 26 19.49 -13.78 -4.15
N LYS A 27 20.69 -14.29 -3.88
CA LYS A 27 21.71 -13.51 -3.17
C LYS A 27 22.08 -12.23 -3.92
N PHE A 28 22.31 -12.32 -5.23
CA PHE A 28 22.59 -11.14 -6.05
C PHE A 28 21.47 -10.10 -5.99
N TRP A 29 20.22 -10.56 -6.01
CA TRP A 29 19.06 -9.69 -5.94
C TRP A 29 18.83 -9.11 -4.53
N ASP A 30 19.16 -9.86 -3.47
CA ASP A 30 19.25 -9.35 -2.10
C ASP A 30 20.30 -8.24 -2.00
N ASP A 31 21.51 -8.50 -2.47
CA ASP A 31 22.61 -7.52 -2.48
C ASP A 31 22.23 -6.26 -3.28
N LEU A 32 21.58 -6.42 -4.44
CA LEU A 32 21.11 -5.30 -5.27
C LEU A 32 20.03 -4.47 -4.57
N PHE A 33 19.08 -5.13 -3.91
CA PHE A 33 18.04 -4.45 -3.13
C PHE A 33 18.68 -3.65 -1.99
N ASP A 34 19.59 -4.25 -1.22
CA ASP A 34 20.24 -3.60 -0.07
C ASP A 34 21.07 -2.38 -0.48
N VAL A 35 21.82 -2.47 -1.57
CA VAL A 35 22.58 -1.32 -2.11
C VAL A 35 21.63 -0.21 -2.56
N THR A 36 20.53 -0.55 -3.22
CA THR A 36 19.53 0.42 -3.68
C THR A 36 18.80 1.08 -2.51
N ASP A 37 18.40 0.30 -1.50
CA ASP A 37 17.73 0.81 -0.30
C ASP A 37 18.68 1.72 0.49
N SER A 38 19.95 1.34 0.65
CA SER A 38 20.95 2.20 1.28
C SER A 38 21.17 3.51 0.52
N TYR A 39 21.19 3.46 -0.82
CA TYR A 39 21.34 4.67 -1.64
C TYR A 39 20.12 5.61 -1.54
N THR A 40 18.95 5.05 -1.24
CA THR A 40 17.69 5.81 -1.14
C THR A 40 17.32 6.17 0.29
N ASP A 41 18.31 6.22 1.21
CA ASP A 41 18.13 6.53 2.63
C ASP A 41 17.08 5.62 3.31
N ARG A 42 17.07 4.34 2.92
CA ARG A 42 16.13 3.31 3.40
C ARG A 42 14.67 3.58 3.05
N TRP A 43 14.41 4.32 1.98
CA TRP A 43 13.05 4.60 1.53
C TRP A 43 12.27 3.32 1.25
N LEU A 44 12.85 2.35 0.54
CA LEU A 44 12.14 1.16 0.07
C LEU A 44 11.74 0.28 1.24
N SER A 45 12.69 0.00 2.15
CA SER A 45 12.40 -0.80 3.35
C SER A 45 11.42 -0.11 4.30
N SER A 46 11.48 1.22 4.41
CA SER A 46 10.55 1.99 5.23
C SER A 46 9.13 2.03 4.66
N ALA A 47 9.00 2.23 3.34
CA ALA A 47 7.71 2.19 2.64
C ALA A 47 7.08 0.78 2.74
N ARG A 48 7.90 -0.26 2.57
CA ARG A 48 7.49 -1.65 2.76
C ARG A 48 6.98 -1.92 4.18
N SER A 49 7.72 -1.50 5.20
CA SER A 49 7.27 -1.66 6.58
C SER A 49 5.95 -0.93 6.87
N CYS A 50 5.71 0.24 6.23
CA CYS A 50 4.44 0.93 6.33
C CYS A 50 3.28 0.11 5.72
N LEU A 51 3.49 -0.51 4.55
CA LEU A 51 2.50 -1.37 3.91
C LEU A 51 2.22 -2.65 4.72
N GLU A 52 3.26 -3.25 5.31
CA GLU A 52 3.14 -4.41 6.21
C GLU A 52 2.32 -4.06 7.46
N GLN A 53 2.58 -2.91 8.08
CA GLN A 53 1.82 -2.44 9.24
C GLN A 53 0.34 -2.18 8.94
N CYS A 54 0.01 -1.73 7.73
CA CYS A 54 -1.39 -1.65 7.30
C CYS A 54 -2.01 -3.05 7.24
N SER A 55 -1.32 -4.03 6.65
CA SER A 55 -1.84 -5.39 6.49
C SER A 55 -1.90 -6.23 7.77
N GLY A 56 -1.11 -5.88 8.80
CA GLY A 56 -0.85 -6.70 10.00
C GLY A 56 -1.90 -6.70 11.11
N GLY A 57 -3.11 -6.17 10.90
CA GLY A 57 -4.14 -6.07 11.94
C GLY A 57 -4.79 -7.38 12.40
N ASN A 58 -4.23 -8.55 12.10
CA ASN A 58 -4.84 -9.86 12.41
C ASN A 58 -3.80 -10.93 12.77
N GLU A 59 -2.71 -10.58 13.46
CA GLU A 59 -1.94 -11.61 14.18
C GLU A 59 -2.74 -12.05 15.41
N ASP A 60 -3.39 -13.20 15.24
CA ASP A 60 -4.23 -13.87 16.21
C ASP A 60 -3.55 -13.97 17.58
N LEU A 61 -4.23 -13.39 18.56
CA LEU A 61 -4.03 -13.56 19.98
C LEU A 61 -4.01 -15.07 20.29
N THR A 62 -2.87 -15.56 20.77
CA THR A 62 -2.88 -16.83 21.51
C THR A 62 -3.69 -16.61 22.79
N PRO A 63 -4.75 -17.39 23.08
CA PRO A 63 -5.48 -17.26 24.33
C PRO A 63 -4.65 -17.92 25.43
N GLY A 64 -3.82 -17.12 26.11
CA GLY A 64 -2.90 -17.65 27.11
C GLY A 64 -2.33 -16.60 28.05
N THR A 65 -3.01 -16.43 29.19
CA THR A 65 -2.52 -15.84 30.46
C THR A 65 -2.92 -14.39 30.73
N THR A 66 -3.96 -14.30 31.55
CA THR A 66 -4.38 -13.18 32.39
C THR A 66 -3.22 -12.32 32.93
N SER A 67 -3.28 -11.02 32.69
CA SER A 67 -2.64 -9.98 33.52
C SER A 67 -3.50 -8.73 33.42
N ALA A 68 -3.97 -8.26 34.57
CA ALA A 68 -4.87 -7.13 34.70
C ALA A 68 -4.16 -5.78 34.45
N ASP A 69 -4.97 -4.82 34.01
CA ASP A 69 -4.79 -3.37 34.08
C ASP A 69 -4.14 -2.66 32.87
N GLY A 70 -4.90 -1.72 32.30
CA GLY A 70 -4.49 -0.85 31.19
C GLY A 70 -5.53 -0.74 30.07
N ILE A 71 -6.35 0.32 30.14
CA ILE A 71 -7.26 0.89 29.12
C ILE A 71 -7.06 0.27 27.73
N HIS A 72 -7.91 -0.72 27.41
CA HIS A 72 -7.98 -1.32 26.09
C HIS A 72 -8.72 -0.32 25.19
N ASP A 73 -7.94 0.54 24.52
CA ASP A 73 -8.42 1.35 23.41
C ASP A 73 -9.14 0.40 22.46
N SER A 74 -10.46 0.51 22.38
CA SER A 74 -11.33 -0.32 21.55
C SER A 74 -11.10 0.09 20.10
N ILE A 75 -9.92 -0.24 19.58
CA ILE A 75 -9.59 -0.09 18.17
C ILE A 75 -10.48 -1.10 17.45
N THR A 76 -11.56 -0.60 16.89
CA THR A 76 -12.35 -1.32 15.89
C THR A 76 -11.38 -1.95 14.89
N ASN A 77 -11.41 -3.29 14.77
CA ASN A 77 -10.53 -4.03 13.87
C ASN A 77 -10.76 -3.57 12.42
N PHE A 78 -9.94 -2.65 11.93
CA PHE A 78 -9.95 -2.22 10.55
C PHE A 78 -9.09 -3.17 9.72
N GLN A 79 -9.67 -3.71 8.65
CA GLN A 79 -8.89 -4.42 7.65
C GLN A 79 -8.40 -3.41 6.61
N HIS A 80 -7.08 -3.23 6.52
CA HIS A 80 -6.49 -2.41 5.47
C HIS A 80 -6.21 -3.26 4.22
N ILE A 81 -6.43 -2.66 3.06
CA ILE A 81 -6.12 -3.26 1.76
C ILE A 81 -5.20 -2.28 1.02
N ASN A 82 -4.03 -2.75 0.61
CA ASN A 82 -3.10 -1.95 -0.17
C ASN A 82 -3.44 -2.07 -1.66
N VAL A 83 -3.56 -0.93 -2.35
CA VAL A 83 -3.87 -0.84 -3.78
C VAL A 83 -2.85 0.08 -4.45
N LEU A 84 -2.24 -0.37 -5.54
CA LEU A 84 -1.30 0.41 -6.33
C LEU A 84 -1.98 0.98 -7.56
N VAL A 85 -1.93 2.31 -7.73
CA VAL A 85 -2.31 2.97 -8.99
C VAL A 85 -1.08 3.66 -9.57
N THR A 86 -0.66 3.27 -10.77
CA THR A 86 0.58 3.74 -11.41
C THR A 86 0.29 4.33 -12.79
N SER A 87 0.99 5.41 -13.15
CA SER A 87 0.84 6.00 -14.49
C SER A 87 1.57 5.21 -15.57
N GLY A 88 2.42 4.23 -15.22
CA GLY A 88 3.08 3.33 -16.17
C GLY A 88 2.18 2.19 -16.65
N SER A 89 2.57 1.52 -17.73
CA SER A 89 1.84 0.36 -18.25
C SER A 89 1.83 -0.80 -17.25
N LEU A 90 0.76 -1.62 -17.32
CA LEU A 90 0.48 -2.65 -16.31
C LEU A 90 1.58 -3.70 -16.19
N ILE A 91 2.05 -4.23 -17.32
CA ILE A 91 3.03 -5.33 -17.35
C ILE A 91 4.36 -4.93 -16.68
N PRO A 92 5.05 -3.84 -17.09
CA PRO A 92 6.25 -3.38 -16.38
C PRO A 92 6.00 -3.02 -14.92
N SER A 93 4.79 -2.56 -14.58
CA SER A 93 4.45 -2.21 -13.20
C SER A 93 4.34 -3.44 -12.29
N LEU A 94 3.75 -4.53 -12.78
CA LEU A 94 3.75 -5.81 -12.07
C LEU A 94 5.16 -6.36 -11.88
N VAL A 95 6.02 -6.25 -12.89
CA VAL A 95 7.44 -6.61 -12.78
C VAL A 95 8.14 -5.76 -11.72
N LYS A 96 7.90 -4.44 -11.68
CA LYS A 96 8.45 -3.57 -10.64
C LYS A 96 8.01 -3.99 -9.24
N CYS A 97 6.73 -4.35 -9.05
CA CYS A 97 6.25 -4.83 -7.76
C CYS A 97 7.05 -6.06 -7.31
N LEU A 98 7.29 -7.02 -8.21
CA LEU A 98 8.14 -8.18 -7.90
C LEU A 98 9.57 -7.75 -7.56
N LEU A 99 10.20 -6.90 -8.38
CA LEU A 99 11.57 -6.44 -8.18
C LEU A 99 11.78 -5.64 -6.89
N PHE A 100 10.75 -4.95 -6.41
CA PHE A 100 10.78 -4.18 -5.16
C PHE A 100 10.13 -4.93 -3.99
N ARG A 101 9.84 -6.24 -4.14
CA ARG A 101 9.26 -7.08 -3.09
C ARG A 101 7.96 -6.48 -2.56
N LEU A 102 7.00 -6.25 -3.45
CA LEU A 102 5.66 -5.73 -3.10
C LEU A 102 4.57 -6.78 -3.32
N ASP A 103 4.91 -7.94 -3.89
CA ASP A 103 3.99 -9.00 -4.31
C ASP A 103 3.26 -9.70 -3.15
N ASP A 104 3.83 -9.67 -1.95
CA ASP A 104 3.23 -10.17 -0.71
C ASP A 104 2.25 -9.19 -0.06
N MET A 105 2.40 -7.89 -0.30
CA MET A 105 1.55 -6.84 0.27
C MET A 105 0.49 -6.29 -0.69
N ILE A 106 0.76 -6.35 -1.99
CA ILE A 106 -0.12 -5.85 -3.06
C ILE A 106 -0.33 -6.97 -4.08
N THR A 107 -1.50 -7.59 -4.00
CA THR A 107 -1.89 -8.63 -4.97
C THR A 107 -2.04 -8.02 -6.38
N TYR A 108 -1.78 -8.81 -7.43
CA TYR A 108 -1.82 -8.33 -8.81
C TYR A 108 -3.20 -7.73 -9.19
N GLU A 109 -4.28 -8.23 -8.59
CA GLU A 109 -5.64 -7.73 -8.77
C GLU A 109 -5.81 -6.31 -8.19
N ASN A 110 -4.96 -5.90 -7.26
CA ASN A 110 -4.93 -4.58 -6.66
C ASN A 110 -3.92 -3.63 -7.33
N VAL A 111 -3.41 -3.98 -8.52
CA VAL A 111 -2.54 -3.13 -9.33
C VAL A 111 -3.29 -2.57 -10.53
N TYR A 112 -3.42 -1.25 -10.58
CA TYR A 112 -4.13 -0.51 -11.63
C TYR A 112 -3.16 0.38 -12.41
N SER A 113 -3.23 0.30 -13.74
CA SER A 113 -2.49 1.16 -14.66
C SER A 113 -3.38 2.31 -15.12
N SER A 114 -3.04 3.54 -14.75
CA SER A 114 -3.72 4.75 -15.21
C SER A 114 -3.20 5.27 -16.55
N TRP A 115 -2.28 4.54 -17.22
CA TRP A 115 -1.66 4.95 -18.48
C TRP A 115 -2.68 5.40 -19.55
N ASP A 116 -3.79 4.67 -19.74
CA ASP A 116 -4.79 5.00 -20.76
C ASP A 116 -5.98 5.82 -20.23
N VAL A 117 -6.33 5.64 -18.95
CA VAL A 117 -7.62 6.12 -18.39
C VAL A 117 -7.48 7.24 -17.36
N GLY A 118 -6.26 7.51 -16.87
CA GLY A 118 -6.00 8.47 -15.81
C GLY A 118 -6.36 7.99 -14.39
N LYS A 119 -5.82 8.68 -13.39
CA LYS A 119 -5.95 8.30 -11.96
C LYS A 119 -7.39 8.33 -11.46
N LEU A 120 -8.15 9.37 -11.84
CA LEU A 120 -9.53 9.55 -11.41
C LEU A 120 -10.44 8.38 -11.85
N GLN A 121 -10.25 7.88 -13.06
CA GLN A 121 -11.00 6.72 -13.55
C GLN A 121 -10.60 5.45 -12.79
N CYS A 122 -9.31 5.21 -12.54
CA CYS A 122 -8.86 4.10 -11.71
C CYS A 122 -9.47 4.17 -10.30
N PHE A 123 -9.47 5.35 -9.66
CA PHE A 123 -10.07 5.55 -8.35
C PHE A 123 -11.57 5.26 -8.36
N SER A 124 -12.29 5.65 -9.41
CA SER A 124 -13.70 5.34 -9.57
C SER A 124 -13.96 3.82 -9.65
N MET A 125 -13.13 3.09 -10.42
CA MET A 125 -13.21 1.62 -10.51
C MET A 125 -12.87 0.93 -9.18
N ILE A 126 -11.88 1.45 -8.44
CA ILE A 126 -11.51 0.95 -7.11
C ILE A 126 -12.67 1.15 -6.13
N LYS A 127 -13.28 2.35 -6.14
CA LYS A 127 -14.46 2.66 -5.32
C LYS A 127 -15.60 1.70 -5.59
N GLU A 128 -15.88 1.43 -6.87
CA GLU A 128 -16.94 0.51 -7.28
C GLU A 128 -16.64 -0.92 -6.79
N ARG A 129 -15.42 -1.41 -6.98
CA ARG A 129 -15.00 -2.75 -6.54
C ARG A 129 -15.12 -2.97 -5.04
N PHE A 130 -14.67 -2.00 -4.23
CA PHE A 130 -14.69 -2.09 -2.76
C PHE A 130 -15.91 -1.39 -2.15
N SER A 131 -17.03 -1.28 -2.89
CA SER A 131 -18.22 -0.58 -2.40
C SER A 131 -18.75 -1.19 -1.10
N GLY A 132 -18.97 -0.35 -0.09
CA GLY A 132 -19.57 -0.77 1.19
C GLY A 132 -19.78 0.42 2.13
N PRO A 133 -20.72 0.33 3.10
CA PRO A 133 -21.06 1.45 3.98
C PRO A 133 -19.90 1.88 4.90
N ASN A 134 -18.93 0.99 5.14
CA ASN A 134 -17.84 1.21 6.10
C ASN A 134 -16.45 1.20 5.44
N VAL A 135 -16.37 1.50 4.14
CA VAL A 135 -15.09 1.56 3.41
C VAL A 135 -14.61 2.99 3.30
N GLN A 136 -13.41 3.24 3.82
CA GLN A 136 -12.71 4.51 3.74
C GLN A 136 -11.50 4.37 2.81
N PHE A 137 -11.24 5.42 2.04
CA PHE A 137 -10.13 5.44 1.09
C PHE A 137 -9.12 6.50 1.53
N CYS A 138 -7.84 6.27 1.30
CA CYS A 138 -6.81 7.28 1.46
C CYS A 138 -5.84 7.15 0.30
N VAL A 139 -5.53 8.29 -0.32
CA VAL A 139 -4.58 8.36 -1.42
C VAL A 139 -3.24 8.83 -0.88
N ILE A 140 -2.18 8.11 -1.20
CA ILE A 140 -0.82 8.44 -0.83
C ILE A 140 -0.02 8.58 -2.12
N GLY A 141 0.66 9.71 -2.31
CA GLY A 141 1.46 9.95 -3.51
C GLY A 141 2.20 11.29 -3.50
N ASP A 142 3.05 11.50 -4.48
CA ASP A 142 3.92 12.67 -4.60
C ASP A 142 3.48 13.64 -5.72
N GLY A 143 2.70 13.14 -6.67
CA GLY A 143 2.26 13.81 -7.88
C GLY A 143 0.96 14.60 -7.76
N TRP A 144 0.78 15.50 -8.73
CA TRP A 144 -0.40 16.35 -8.82
C TRP A 144 -1.64 15.58 -9.32
N GLU A 145 -1.46 14.57 -10.18
CA GLU A 145 -2.55 13.78 -10.78
C GLU A 145 -3.35 13.01 -9.72
N GLU A 146 -2.67 12.34 -8.79
CA GLU A 146 -3.33 11.64 -7.69
C GLU A 146 -3.95 12.59 -6.67
N CYS A 147 -3.35 13.77 -6.45
CA CYS A 147 -3.90 14.80 -5.56
C CYS A 147 -5.23 15.34 -6.11
N GLU A 148 -5.27 15.70 -7.40
CA GLU A 148 -6.48 16.18 -8.07
C GLU A 148 -7.57 15.11 -8.09
N ALA A 149 -7.21 13.87 -8.41
CA ALA A 149 -8.15 12.76 -8.41
C ALA A 149 -8.70 12.47 -7.00
N ALA A 150 -7.86 12.50 -5.96
CA ALA A 150 -8.30 12.32 -4.58
C ALA A 150 -9.30 13.42 -4.16
N GLN A 151 -9.02 14.67 -4.52
CA GLN A 151 -9.91 15.80 -4.25
C GLN A 151 -11.27 15.63 -4.93
N ALA A 152 -11.28 15.23 -6.21
CA ALA A 152 -12.53 14.96 -6.94
C ALA A 152 -13.34 13.83 -6.30
N MET A 153 -12.67 12.81 -5.77
CA MET A 153 -13.29 11.69 -5.06
C MET A 153 -13.68 12.01 -3.60
N ARG A 154 -13.26 13.17 -3.08
CA ARG A 154 -13.35 13.57 -1.67
C ARG A 154 -12.67 12.58 -0.74
N TRP A 155 -11.49 12.10 -1.13
CA TRP A 155 -10.66 11.20 -0.35
C TRP A 155 -9.51 11.97 0.31
N PRO A 156 -9.11 11.63 1.55
CA PRO A 156 -7.88 12.17 2.13
C PRO A 156 -6.68 11.89 1.23
N PHE A 157 -5.85 12.91 1.03
CA PHE A 157 -4.60 12.83 0.29
C PHE A 157 -3.42 13.09 1.22
N VAL A 158 -2.47 12.15 1.24
CA VAL A 158 -1.22 12.23 2.00
C VAL A 158 -0.09 12.40 1.02
N LYS A 159 0.44 13.63 0.96
CA LYS A 159 1.56 13.95 0.10
C LYS A 159 2.85 13.31 0.61
N ILE A 160 3.56 12.62 -0.26
CA ILE A 160 4.94 12.20 -0.03
C ILE A 160 5.89 13.14 -0.78
N ASN A 161 6.94 13.62 -0.10
CA ASN A 161 7.98 14.44 -0.69
C ASN A 161 9.11 13.57 -1.23
N VAL A 162 9.52 13.82 -2.48
CA VAL A 162 10.64 13.12 -3.14
C VAL A 162 11.98 13.82 -2.88
N GLU A 163 11.98 15.00 -2.25
CA GLU A 163 13.19 15.72 -1.88
C GLU A 163 13.88 15.10 -0.65
N PRO A 164 15.22 15.01 -0.62
CA PRO A 164 15.96 14.61 0.57
C PRO A 164 15.72 15.59 1.74
N GLY A 165 15.47 15.08 2.94
CA GLY A 165 15.33 15.89 4.17
C GLY A 165 13.94 16.45 4.46
N GLY A 166 12.92 16.16 3.65
CA GLY A 166 11.53 16.52 3.94
C GLY A 166 10.92 15.70 5.09
N SER A 167 10.03 16.29 5.88
CA SER A 167 9.34 15.62 7.00
C SER A 167 8.26 14.62 6.56
N HIS A 168 7.72 14.77 5.34
CA HIS A 168 6.69 13.90 4.77
C HIS A 168 7.31 12.91 3.77
N ARG A 169 8.33 12.19 4.23
CA ARG A 169 9.14 11.26 3.43
C ARG A 169 9.17 9.89 4.14
N PHE A 170 9.52 8.82 3.43
CA PHE A 170 10.08 7.64 4.08
C PHE A 170 11.60 7.78 4.24
N PRO A 171 12.16 7.42 5.42
CA PRO A 171 11.48 7.10 6.68
C PRO A 171 10.80 8.35 7.32
N GLY A 172 9.60 8.20 7.89
CA GLY A 172 8.92 9.31 8.60
C GLY A 172 7.39 9.28 8.51
N LEU A 173 6.83 8.78 7.41
CA LEU A 173 5.39 8.52 7.32
C LEU A 173 5.03 7.25 8.12
N SER A 174 4.07 7.36 9.03
CA SER A 174 3.64 6.27 9.91
C SER A 174 2.14 6.03 9.82
N LEU A 175 1.67 4.87 10.29
CA LEU A 175 0.24 4.58 10.39
C LEU A 175 -0.49 5.61 11.28
N ARG A 176 0.17 6.17 12.30
CA ARG A 176 -0.38 7.27 13.11
C ARG A 176 -0.64 8.51 12.28
N THR A 177 0.26 8.83 11.35
CA THR A 177 0.08 9.94 10.40
C THR A 177 -1.12 9.67 9.50
N LEU A 178 -1.25 8.45 8.96
CA LEU A 178 -2.40 8.07 8.12
C LEU A 178 -3.72 8.19 8.90
N ASN A 179 -3.78 7.65 10.12
CA ASN A 179 -4.95 7.73 11.01
C ASN A 179 -5.36 9.18 11.31
N HIS A 180 -4.39 10.09 11.45
CA HIS A 180 -4.70 11.50 11.60
C HIS A 180 -5.41 12.07 10.36
N TYR A 181 -4.95 11.77 9.15
CA TYR A 181 -5.63 12.22 7.92
C TYR A 181 -7.02 11.60 7.75
N PHE A 182 -7.19 10.32 8.12
CA PHE A 182 -8.51 9.68 8.16
C PHE A 182 -9.46 10.44 9.09
N SER A 183 -9.02 10.77 10.31
CA SER A 183 -9.83 11.49 11.30
C SER A 183 -10.27 12.88 10.84
N ILE A 184 -9.44 13.57 10.06
CA ILE A 184 -9.76 14.92 9.54
C ILE A 184 -10.87 14.85 8.49
N VAL A 185 -10.81 13.87 7.57
CA VAL A 185 -11.75 13.83 6.43
C VAL A 185 -13.03 13.05 6.75
N TYR A 186 -12.93 11.98 7.51
CA TYR A 186 -14.08 11.12 7.84
C TYR A 186 -14.63 11.36 9.25
N GLY A 187 -13.93 12.13 10.09
CA GLY A 187 -14.26 12.30 11.51
C GLY A 187 -13.72 11.14 12.37
N ASN A 188 -13.60 11.38 13.67
CA ASN A 188 -13.43 10.28 14.62
C ASN A 188 -14.75 9.49 14.65
N ALA A 189 -14.69 8.16 14.61
CA ALA A 189 -15.86 7.27 14.74
C ALA A 189 -16.59 7.37 16.11
N VAL A 190 -16.24 8.37 16.93
CA VAL A 190 -16.84 8.64 18.24
C VAL A 190 -17.68 9.90 18.11
N ALA A 191 -18.95 9.72 17.74
CA ALA A 191 -20.11 10.51 18.16
C ALA A 191 -21.27 10.33 17.16
N LYS A 192 -21.98 9.20 17.23
CA LYS A 192 -23.43 9.10 16.93
C LYS A 192 -24.03 7.88 17.62
N GLU A 193 -24.06 7.92 18.94
CA GLU A 193 -25.18 7.37 19.72
C GLU A 193 -25.59 8.46 20.70
N ASP A 194 -26.91 8.61 20.86
CA ASP A 194 -27.66 9.49 21.78
C ASP A 194 -27.93 10.94 21.33
N ASP A 195 -29.01 11.14 20.55
CA ASP A 195 -30.33 11.65 21.05
C ASP A 195 -31.41 11.62 19.94
#